data_AF-A0A9D8L3L1-F1
#
_entry.id   AF-A0A9D8L3L1-F1
#
_cell.length_a   1.000
_cell.length_b   1.000
_cell.length_c   1.000
_cell.angle_alpha   90.00
_cell.angle_beta   90.00
_cell.angle_gamma   90.00
#
_symmetry.space_group_name_H-M   'P 1'
#
loop_
_entity.id
_entity.type
_entity.pdbx_description
1 polymer ?
#
loop_
_entity_poly.entity_id
_entity_poly.type
_entity_poly.pdbx_seq_one_letter_code
_entity_poly.pdbx_strand_id
1 'polypeptide(L)' 'MSARVFGRMPDGTEVQEVEIAAGNLSARIITIGAVIRDLRWAGIDHPLVLGFDDLDSYIHHSPHFGAVAGRCANR' A
#
# COMPACT_ATOMS: atom_id res chain seq x y z
N MET A 1 3.18 -3.15 15.22
CA MET A 1 3.56 -2.28 14.09
C MET A 1 4.99 -2.62 13.71
N SER A 2 5.23 -2.87 12.43
CA SER A 2 6.55 -3.16 11.86
C SER A 2 6.72 -2.37 10.56
N ALA A 3 7.97 -2.18 10.12
CA ALA A 3 8.28 -1.54 8.85
C ALA A 3 9.40 -2.29 8.13
N ARG A 4 9.32 -2.38 6.81
CA ARG A 4 10.37 -2.94 5.94
C ARG A 4 10.54 -2.11 4.68
N VAL A 5 11.70 -2.21 4.03
CA VAL A 5 11.87 -1.64 2.69
C VAL A 5 11.01 -2.43 1.71
N PHE A 6 10.12 -1.73 1.00
CA PHE A 6 9.26 -2.30 -0.04
C PHE A 6 9.90 -2.17 -1.42
N GLY A 7 10.59 -1.06 -1.67
CA GLY A 7 11.30 -0.79 -2.91
C GLY A 7 12.04 0.53 -2.87
N ARG A 8 12.64 0.90 -4.00
CA ARG A 8 13.28 2.21 -4.20
C ARG A 8 12.70 2.88 -5.43
N MET A 9 12.45 4.17 -5.33
CA MET A 9 12.10 5.02 -6.47
C MET A 9 13.28 5.15 -7.44
N PRO A 10 13.05 5.59 -8.70
CA PRO A 10 14.11 5.83 -9.67
C PRO A 10 15.18 6.84 -9.21
N ASP A 11 14.82 7.76 -8.31
CA ASP A 11 15.75 8.73 -7.71
C ASP A 11 16.52 8.18 -6.49
N GLY A 12 16.31 6.90 -6.14
CA GLY A 12 16.94 6.23 -5.00
C GLY A 12 16.18 6.34 -3.69
N THR A 13 15.10 7.12 -3.62
CA THR A 13 14.28 7.28 -2.41
C THR A 13 13.70 5.95 -1.98
N GLU A 14 13.87 5.59 -0.70
CA GLU A 14 13.29 4.36 -0.15
C GLU A 14 11.78 4.50 0.05
N VAL A 15 11.05 3.51 -0.44
CA VAL A 15 9.64 3.29 -0.10
C VAL A 15 9.57 2.19 0.94
N GLN A 16 8.96 2.50 2.08
CA GLN A 16 8.75 1.53 3.15
C GLN A 16 7.32 0.99 3.07
N GLU A 17 7.15 -0.26 3.47
CA GLU A 17 5.86 -0.85 3.81
C GLU A 17 5.77 -0.94 5.34
N VAL A 18 4.70 -0.38 5.89
CA VAL A 18 4.36 -0.39 7.31
C VAL A 18 3.19 -1.34 7.50
N GLU A 19 3.33 -2.28 8.42
CA GLU A 19 2.27 -3.21 8.80
C GLU A 19 1.68 -2.82 10.17
N ILE A 20 0.36 -2.70 10.20
CA ILE A 20 -0.45 -2.48 11.40
C ILE A 20 -1.48 -3.60 11.51
N ALA A 21 -1.81 -4.00 12.74
CA ALA A 21 -2.78 -5.05 12.99
C ALA A 21 -3.50 -4.81 14.32
N ALA A 22 -4.77 -5.20 14.37
CA ALA A 22 -5.59 -5.20 15.56
C ALA A 22 -6.69 -6.28 15.45
N GLY A 23 -6.73 -7.19 16.43
CA GLY A 23 -7.64 -8.33 16.39
C GLY A 23 -7.46 -9.16 15.12
N ASN A 24 -8.53 -9.36 14.37
CA ASN A 24 -8.54 -10.16 13.14
C ASN A 24 -8.17 -9.37 11.88
N LEU A 25 -7.91 -8.06 11.98
CA LEU A 25 -7.64 -7.18 10.84
C LEU A 25 -6.16 -6.78 10.81
N SER A 26 -5.52 -6.87 9.65
CA SER A 26 -4.20 -6.31 9.40
C SER A 26 -4.17 -5.52 8.09
N ALA A 27 -3.40 -4.44 8.07
CA ALA A 27 -3.19 -3.60 6.90
C ALA A 27 -1.70 -3.40 6.66
N ARG A 28 -1.30 -3.37 5.38
CA ARG A 28 0.03 -2.94 4.94
C ARG A 28 -0.09 -1.68 4.11
N ILE A 29 0.70 -0.69 4.46
CA ILE A 29 0.63 0.66 3.92
C ILE A 29 2.01 1.04 3.41
N ILE A 30 2.10 1.51 2.16
CA ILE A 30 3.38 1.97 1.61
C ILE A 30 3.50 3.50 1.69
N THR A 31 4.73 3.99 1.88
CA THR A 31 4.97 5.42 2.13
C THR A 31 4.73 6.34 0.94
N ILE A 32 4.70 5.78 -0.28
CA ILE A 32 4.30 6.51 -1.48
C ILE A 32 2.77 6.59 -1.58
N GLY A 33 2.24 7.82 -1.62
CA GLY A 33 0.79 8.07 -1.69
C GLY A 33 -0.01 7.60 -0.48
N ALA A 34 0.67 7.21 0.63
CA ALA A 34 0.08 6.56 1.80
C ALA A 34 -0.88 5.41 1.40
N VAL A 35 -0.47 4.62 0.40
CA VAL A 35 -1.32 3.62 -0.24
C VAL A 35 -1.60 2.46 0.72
N ILE A 36 -2.87 2.13 0.92
CA ILE A 36 -3.28 0.85 1.51
C ILE A 36 -3.07 -0.24 0.45
N ARG A 37 -1.98 -0.99 0.59
CA ARG A 37 -1.53 -1.99 -0.38
C ARG A 37 -2.23 -3.33 -0.20
N ASP A 38 -2.41 -3.73 1.05
CA ASP A 38 -2.91 -5.05 1.44
C ASP A 38 -3.78 -4.90 2.70
N LEU A 39 -4.97 -5.50 2.69
CA LEU A 39 -5.90 -5.50 3.81
C LEU A 39 -6.40 -6.93 3.99
N ARG A 40 -6.19 -7.50 5.18
CA ARG A 40 -6.46 -8.92 5.45
C ARG A 40 -7.36 -9.08 6.66
N TRP A 41 -8.25 -10.07 6.58
CA TRP A 41 -9.07 -10.52 7.69
C TRP A 41 -8.79 -11.99 7.98
N ALA A 42 -8.68 -12.36 9.25
CA ALA A 42 -8.43 -13.73 9.67
C ALA A 42 -9.53 -14.68 9.16
N GLY A 43 -9.13 -15.75 8.45
CA GLY A 43 -10.06 -16.70 7.83
C GLY A 43 -10.46 -16.36 6.39
N ILE A 44 -9.91 -15.28 5.81
CA ILE A 44 -10.06 -14.96 4.38
C ILE A 44 -8.67 -14.98 3.72
N ASP A 45 -8.49 -15.89 2.75
CA ASP A 45 -7.19 -16.15 2.13
C ASP A 45 -6.77 -15.11 1.09
N HIS A 46 -7.69 -14.24 0.65
CA HIS A 46 -7.44 -13.18 -0.32
C HIS A 46 -7.46 -11.79 0.32
N PRO A 47 -6.78 -10.79 -0.27
CA PRO A 47 -6.83 -9.42 0.21
C PRO A 47 -8.22 -8.83 -0.02
N LEU A 48 -8.65 -7.95 0.89
CA LEU A 48 -9.92 -7.24 0.83
C LEU A 48 -9.85 -5.96 -0.02
N VAL A 49 -8.70 -5.68 -0.63
CA VAL A 49 -8.45 -4.52 -1.50
C VAL A 49 -7.70 -4.98 -2.75
N LEU A 50 -7.86 -4.23 -3.84
CA LEU A 50 -7.02 -4.37 -5.02
C LEU A 50 -5.67 -3.68 -4.78
N GLY A 51 -4.60 -4.28 -5.29
CA GLY A 51 -3.26 -3.77 -5.14
C GLY A 51 -2.24 -4.61 -5.92
N PHE A 52 -0.97 -4.29 -5.72
CA PHE A 52 0.15 -5.00 -6.31
C PHE A 52 1.11 -5.49 -5.22
N ASP A 53 1.96 -6.44 -5.59
CA ASP A 53 2.98 -7.00 -4.69
C ASP A 53 4.32 -6.29 -4.77
N ASP A 54 4.52 -5.42 -5.77
CA ASP A 54 5.75 -4.69 -6.02
C ASP A 54 5.53 -3.19 -6.26
N LEU A 55 6.58 -2.39 -6.07
CA LEU A 55 6.54 -0.93 -6.22
C LEU A 55 6.40 -0.49 -7.69
N ASP A 56 6.99 -1.22 -8.63
CA ASP A 56 7.04 -0.85 -10.05
C ASP A 56 5.62 -0.81 -10.65
N SER A 57 4.80 -1.80 -10.32
CA SER A 57 3.40 -1.86 -10.70
C SER A 57 2.59 -0.68 -10.15
N TYR A 58 2.91 -0.18 -8.95
CA TYR A 58 2.25 1.03 -8.42
C TYR A 58 2.65 2.28 -9.20
N ILE A 59 3.90 2.39 -9.63
CA ILE A 59 4.40 3.53 -10.40
C ILE A 59 3.79 3.55 -11.80
N HIS A 60 3.66 2.39 -12.44
CA HIS A 60 3.36 2.31 -13.87
C HIS A 60 1.91 1.94 -14.21
N HIS A 61 1.19 1.28 -13.30
CA HIS A 61 -0.09 0.64 -13.63
C HIS A 61 -1.25 0.98 -12.69
N SER A 62 -0.98 1.60 -11.54
CA SER A 62 -2.03 1.88 -10.56
C SER A 62 -2.97 3.01 -11.00
N PRO A 63 -4.28 2.75 -11.18
CA PRO A 63 -5.29 3.79 -11.37
C PRO A 63 -5.73 4.38 -10.02
N HIS A 64 -4.75 4.75 -9.19
CA HIS A 64 -4.94 5.25 -7.81
C HIS A 64 -5.39 4.21 -6.77
N PHE A 65 -5.04 2.92 -6.94
CA PHE A 65 -5.38 1.89 -5.95
C PHE A 65 -4.85 2.23 -4.56
N GLY A 66 -5.76 2.29 -3.59
CA GLY A 66 -5.46 2.48 -2.17
C GLY A 66 -4.85 3.83 -1.79
N ALA A 67 -4.61 4.73 -2.75
CA ALA A 67 -3.88 5.99 -2.53
C ALA A 67 -4.73 7.05 -1.83
N VAL A 68 -4.08 7.90 -1.04
CA VAL A 68 -4.69 9.13 -0.53
C VAL A 68 -4.73 10.17 -1.64
N ALA A 69 -5.93 10.51 -2.10
CA ALA A 69 -6.12 11.56 -3.11
C ALA A 69 -5.96 12.96 -2.49
N GLY A 70 -5.31 13.89 -3.21
CA GLY A 70 -5.13 15.27 -2.75
C GLY A 70 -4.47 16.19 -3.79
N ARG A 71 -4.47 17.52 -3.59
CA ARG A 71 -5.13 18.27 -2.49
C ARG A 71 -6.64 18.43 -2.67
N CYS A 72 -7.16 18.26 -3.87
CA CYS A 72 -8.60 18.24 -4.16
C CYS A 72 -8.87 17.00 -4.99
N ALA A 73 -9.74 16.13 -4.50
CA ALA A 73 -10.12 14.93 -5.23
C ALA A 73 -11.26 15.26 -6.20
N ASN A 74 -11.23 14.62 -7.37
CA ASN A 74 -12.25 14.76 -8.41
C ASN A 74 -12.29 16.14 -9.11
N ARG A 75 -13.34 16.39 -9.90
CA ARG A 75 -13.60 17.62 -10.67
C ARG A 75 -14.90 18.28 -10.22
#